data_AF-A0A3G8JL55-F1
#
_entry.id   AF-A0A3G8JL55-F1
#
_cell.length_a   1.000
_cell.length_b   1.000
_cell.length_c   1.000
_cell.angle_alpha   90.00
_cell.angle_beta   90.00
_cell.angle_gamma   90.00
#
_symmetry.space_group_name_H-M   'P 1'
#
loop_
_entity.id
_entity.type
_entity.pdbx_description
1 polymer ?
#
loop_
_entity_poly.entity_id
_entity_poly.type
_entity_poly.pdbx_seq_one_letter_code
_entity_poly.pdbx_strand_id
1 'polypeptide(L)'
;MTISHIALTDVALADMPRTDTTLSGELALAVVRLARRLRGRRVSKVVSLTQLSAMSTLHHEGPMTPGALALAERVQPPSMTRVIASLSDLGMVRREPHPTDGRQAIVTLAERGSEVITAELDAREEWLSARIEELTPEERATLSAVVPIIKKIITGDDDRGVNSH
;
A
#
# COMPACT_ATOMS: atom_id res chain seq x y z
N MET A 1 53.81 48.21 -12.45
CA MET A 1 52.72 48.99 -13.09
C MET A 1 52.54 48.50 -14.53
N THR A 2 51.69 47.48 -14.75
CA THR A 2 50.86 47.31 -15.96
C THR A 2 49.74 46.33 -15.60
N ILE A 3 48.50 46.76 -15.83
CA ILE A 3 47.24 46.03 -15.63
C ILE A 3 46.76 45.54 -17.00
N SER A 4 46.19 44.32 -17.06
CA SER A 4 45.00 43.91 -17.86
C SER A 4 45.02 42.39 -18.10
N HIS A 5 43.94 41.63 -18.29
CA HIS A 5 42.52 41.60 -17.89
C HIS A 5 41.98 40.29 -18.55
N ILE A 6 41.35 39.42 -17.75
CA ILE A 6 40.27 38.43 -18.08
C ILE A 6 40.37 37.52 -19.33
N ALA A 7 40.25 36.20 -19.09
CA ALA A 7 39.24 35.28 -19.68
C ALA A 7 39.28 33.93 -18.92
N LEU A 8 38.48 33.76 -17.85
CA LEU A 8 37.29 32.90 -17.86
C LEU A 8 36.86 32.43 -19.26
N THR A 9 37.05 31.16 -19.61
CA THR A 9 36.01 30.12 -19.83
C THR A 9 36.58 28.92 -20.60
N ASP A 10 36.40 27.72 -20.06
CA ASP A 10 35.97 26.51 -20.79
C ASP A 10 35.51 25.50 -19.71
N VAL A 11 34.25 25.59 -19.25
CA VAL A 11 33.05 24.92 -19.78
C VAL A 11 33.20 23.40 -19.94
N ALA A 12 32.34 22.70 -19.20
CA ALA A 12 31.83 21.35 -19.44
C ALA A 12 32.81 20.16 -19.32
N LEU A 13 33.12 19.79 -18.07
CA LEU A 13 33.30 18.38 -17.72
C LEU A 13 32.05 17.86 -17.00
N ALA A 14 31.17 17.29 -17.83
CA ALA A 14 30.21 16.22 -17.53
C ALA A 14 29.12 16.49 -16.48
N ASP A 15 28.01 17.01 -17.01
CA ASP A 15 26.63 16.68 -16.67
C ASP A 15 26.42 15.16 -16.52
N MET A 16 26.34 14.66 -15.28
CA MET A 16 25.88 13.31 -14.96
C MET A 16 24.86 13.42 -13.81
N PRO A 17 23.56 13.11 -14.02
CA PRO A 17 22.57 13.13 -12.96
C PRO A 17 22.87 12.01 -11.96
N ARG A 18 23.57 12.32 -10.87
CA ARG A 18 23.82 11.40 -9.75
C ARG A 18 22.88 11.74 -8.59
N THR A 19 21.60 11.34 -8.63
CA THR A 19 20.75 11.37 -7.40
C THR A 19 19.43 10.57 -7.36
N ASP A 20 19.04 9.77 -8.36
CA ASP A 20 17.75 9.03 -8.26
C ASP A 20 17.84 7.64 -7.60
N THR A 21 19.03 7.03 -7.59
CA THR A 21 19.22 5.68 -7.01
C THR A 21 19.16 5.68 -5.48
N THR A 22 19.63 6.74 -4.82
CA THR A 22 19.64 6.84 -3.35
C THR A 22 18.25 7.07 -2.81
N LEU A 23 17.51 8.06 -3.33
CA LEU A 23 16.14 8.35 -2.89
C LEU A 23 15.21 7.15 -3.09
N SER A 24 15.26 6.51 -4.26
CA SER A 24 14.44 5.33 -4.54
C SER A 24 14.71 4.19 -3.55
N GLY A 25 15.99 3.90 -3.29
CA GLY A 25 16.41 2.85 -2.35
C GLY A 25 16.04 3.17 -0.89
N GLU A 26 16.28 4.41 -0.45
CA GLU A 26 15.96 4.87 0.90
C GLU A 26 14.45 4.87 1.16
N LEU A 27 13.67 5.39 0.21
CA LEU A 27 12.21 5.41 0.31
C LEU A 27 11.65 3.98 0.34
N ALA A 28 12.10 3.10 -0.57
CA ALA A 28 11.66 1.71 -0.59
C ALA A 28 11.95 1.01 0.75
N LEU A 29 13.15 1.19 1.30
CA LEU A 29 13.53 0.61 2.59
C LEU A 29 12.70 1.19 3.75
N ALA A 30 12.50 2.51 3.77
CA ALA A 30 11.70 3.19 4.79
C ALA A 30 10.25 2.69 4.78
N VAL A 31 9.61 2.63 3.60
CA VAL A 31 8.24 2.14 3.43
C VAL A 31 8.10 0.70 3.88
N VAL A 32 9.02 -0.20 3.48
CA VAL A 32 8.99 -1.61 3.88
C VAL A 32 9.14 -1.77 5.40
N ARG A 33 10.05 -1.00 6.02
CA ARG A 33 10.26 -1.04 7.48
C ARG A 33 9.05 -0.50 8.24
N LEU A 34 8.48 0.62 7.80
CA LEU A 34 7.28 1.20 8.39
C LEU A 34 6.09 0.23 8.25
N ALA A 35 5.84 -0.30 7.05
CA ALA A 35 4.78 -1.28 6.80
C ALA A 35 4.93 -2.53 7.69
N ARG A 36 6.17 -3.02 7.89
CA ARG A 36 6.44 -4.13 8.81
C ARG A 36 6.10 -3.77 10.26
N ARG A 37 6.41 -2.55 10.71
CA ARG A 37 6.12 -2.10 12.08
C ARG A 37 4.62 -1.94 12.31
N LEU A 38 3.88 -1.45 11.30
CA LEU A 38 2.42 -1.35 11.31
C LEU A 38 1.77 -2.74 11.32
N ARG A 39 2.22 -3.67 10.47
CA ARG A 39 1.75 -5.08 10.48
C ARG A 39 2.02 -5.81 11.79
N GLY A 40 2.97 -5.32 12.60
CA GLY A 40 3.25 -5.85 13.94
C GLY A 40 2.24 -5.43 15.01
N ARG A 41 1.31 -4.50 14.72
CA ARG A 41 0.28 -3.99 15.65
C ARG A 41 -0.96 -4.88 15.74
N ARG A 42 -0.76 -6.18 15.55
CA ARG A 42 -1.87 -7.13 15.47
C ARG A 42 -2.58 -7.25 16.80
N VAL A 43 -3.89 -7.12 16.77
CA VAL A 43 -4.80 -7.34 17.89
C VAL A 43 -5.39 -8.75 17.83
N SER A 44 -5.48 -9.34 16.64
CA SER A 44 -5.97 -10.69 16.40
C SER A 44 -4.86 -11.61 15.86
N LYS A 45 -4.76 -12.80 16.46
CA LYS A 45 -3.96 -13.91 15.92
C LYS A 45 -4.80 -14.93 15.14
N VAL A 46 -6.11 -14.72 15.06
CA VAL A 46 -7.05 -15.65 14.41
C VAL A 46 -6.86 -15.69 12.90
N VAL A 47 -6.47 -14.56 12.30
CA VAL A 47 -6.19 -14.45 10.87
C VAL A 47 -4.69 -14.33 10.59
N SER A 48 -4.23 -14.94 9.50
CA SER A 48 -2.87 -14.75 8.97
C SER A 48 -2.70 -13.37 8.35
N LEU A 49 -1.46 -12.97 8.04
CA LEU A 49 -1.20 -11.67 7.39
C LEU A 49 -1.80 -11.60 5.99
N THR A 50 -1.77 -12.69 5.24
CA THR A 50 -2.37 -12.77 3.89
C THR A 50 -3.89 -12.64 3.96
N GLN A 51 -4.53 -13.30 4.92
CA GLN A 51 -5.96 -13.16 5.16
C GLN A 51 -6.35 -11.75 5.56
N LEU A 52 -5.56 -11.14 6.45
CA LEU A 52 -5.77 -9.77 6.89
C LEU A 52 -5.59 -8.75 5.75
N SER A 53 -4.66 -9.00 4.84
CA SER A 53 -4.46 -8.20 3.61
C SER A 53 -5.72 -8.23 2.75
N ALA A 54 -6.20 -9.43 2.40
CA ALA A 54 -7.43 -9.60 1.63
C ALA A 54 -8.67 -8.97 2.30
N MET A 55 -8.78 -9.06 3.64
CA MET A 55 -9.84 -8.37 4.39
C MET A 55 -9.70 -6.84 4.33
N SER A 56 -8.48 -6.32 4.38
CA SER A 56 -8.21 -4.88 4.24
C SER A 56 -8.63 -4.35 2.87
N THR A 57 -8.37 -5.12 1.81
CA THR A 57 -8.78 -4.78 0.45
C THR A 57 -10.30 -4.78 0.32
N LEU A 58 -10.99 -5.81 0.82
CA LEU A 58 -12.46 -5.83 0.86
C LEU A 58 -13.05 -4.68 1.69
N HIS A 59 -12.36 -4.26 2.77
CA HIS A 59 -12.79 -3.14 3.60
C HIS A 59 -12.70 -1.79 2.86
N HIS A 60 -11.62 -1.56 2.12
CA HIS A 60 -11.38 -0.27 1.44
C HIS A 60 -12.02 -0.17 0.05
N GLU A 61 -12.06 -1.28 -0.69
CA GLU A 61 -12.52 -1.32 -2.08
C GLU A 61 -13.93 -1.92 -2.23
N GLY A 62 -14.46 -2.49 -1.15
CA GLY A 62 -15.80 -3.06 -1.10
C GLY A 62 -15.89 -4.51 -1.64
N PRO A 63 -17.13 -5.02 -1.79
CA PRO A 63 -17.38 -6.37 -2.27
C PRO A 63 -16.87 -6.58 -3.70
N MET A 64 -16.24 -7.72 -3.96
CA MET A 64 -15.68 -8.02 -5.28
C MET A 64 -15.62 -9.52 -5.56
N THR A 65 -15.35 -9.89 -6.81
CA THR A 65 -15.20 -11.30 -7.20
C THR A 65 -13.87 -11.87 -6.67
N PRO A 66 -13.74 -13.20 -6.49
CA PRO A 66 -12.46 -13.82 -6.14
C PRO A 66 -11.31 -13.48 -7.10
N GLY A 67 -11.62 -13.30 -8.39
CA GLY A 67 -10.64 -12.92 -9.41
C GLY A 67 -10.16 -11.48 -9.24
N ALA A 68 -11.08 -10.54 -9.00
CA ALA A 68 -10.73 -9.16 -8.70
C ALA A 68 -9.90 -9.04 -7.42
N LEU A 69 -10.27 -9.78 -6.37
CA LEU A 69 -9.50 -9.81 -5.12
C LEU A 69 -8.11 -10.41 -5.31
N ALA A 70 -7.96 -11.43 -6.16
CA ALA A 70 -6.65 -11.99 -6.49
C ALA A 70 -5.75 -10.97 -7.22
N LEU A 71 -6.34 -10.20 -8.15
CA LEU A 71 -5.65 -9.15 -8.88
C LEU A 71 -5.19 -8.02 -7.93
N ALA A 72 -6.09 -7.52 -7.09
CA ALA A 72 -5.80 -6.47 -6.11
C ALA A 72 -4.71 -6.90 -5.12
N GLU A 73 -4.76 -8.15 -4.65
CA GLU A 73 -3.74 -8.71 -3.75
C GLU A 73 -2.46 -9.17 -4.48
N ARG A 74 -2.40 -9.03 -5.82
CA ARG A 74 -1.27 -9.44 -6.67
C ARG A 74 -0.86 -10.90 -6.44
N VAL A 75 -1.84 -11.80 -6.28
CA VAL A 75 -1.64 -13.25 -6.13
C VAL A 75 -2.38 -14.04 -7.19
N GLN A 76 -1.99 -15.30 -7.36
CA GLN A 76 -2.65 -16.20 -8.31
C GLN A 76 -4.07 -16.56 -7.83
N PRO A 77 -5.07 -16.67 -8.74
CA PRO A 77 -6.45 -16.98 -8.37
C PRO A 77 -6.61 -18.22 -7.48
N PRO A 78 -5.95 -19.38 -7.74
CA PRO A 78 -6.06 -20.54 -6.85
C PRO A 78 -5.56 -20.30 -5.43
N SER A 79 -4.58 -19.39 -5.25
CA SER A 79 -4.12 -18.99 -3.92
C SER A 79 -5.16 -18.14 -3.22
N MET A 80 -5.76 -17.18 -3.93
CA MET A 80 -6.82 -16.35 -3.36
C MET A 80 -8.07 -17.17 -3.01
N THR A 81 -8.47 -18.14 -3.85
CA THR A 81 -9.61 -19.03 -3.54
C THR A 81 -9.42 -19.77 -2.21
N ARG A 82 -8.20 -20.23 -1.90
CA ARG A 82 -7.87 -20.85 -0.60
C ARG A 82 -7.94 -19.88 0.56
N VAL A 83 -7.46 -18.65 0.37
CA VAL A 83 -7.56 -17.57 1.39
C VAL A 83 -9.02 -17.28 1.70
N ILE A 84 -9.85 -17.08 0.68
CA ILE A 84 -11.29 -16.83 0.85
C ILE A 84 -11.97 -18.03 1.50
N ALA A 85 -11.55 -19.28 1.22
CA ALA A 85 -12.17 -20.47 1.83
C ALA A 85 -11.93 -20.48 3.32
N SER A 86 -10.67 -20.32 3.72
CA SER A 86 -10.33 -20.25 5.13
C SER A 86 -10.96 -19.04 5.84
N LEU A 87 -11.07 -17.87 5.20
CA LEU A 87 -11.78 -16.72 5.76
C LEU A 87 -13.28 -17.00 5.94
N SER A 88 -13.90 -17.74 5.02
CA SER A 88 -15.30 -18.13 5.10
C SER A 88 -15.52 -19.10 6.27
N ASP A 89 -14.63 -20.09 6.43
CA ASP A 89 -14.67 -21.05 7.54
C ASP A 89 -14.50 -20.36 8.90
N LEU A 90 -13.72 -19.28 8.95
CA LEU A 90 -13.54 -18.44 10.14
C LEU A 90 -14.71 -17.46 10.38
N GLY A 91 -15.70 -17.40 9.48
CA GLY A 91 -16.83 -16.47 9.56
C GLY A 91 -16.43 -15.00 9.33
N MET A 92 -15.31 -14.74 8.64
CA MET A 92 -14.81 -13.40 8.37
C MET A 92 -15.34 -12.82 7.06
N VAL A 93 -15.73 -13.68 6.10
CA VAL A 93 -16.32 -13.27 4.83
C VAL A 93 -17.56 -14.11 4.52
N ARG A 94 -18.45 -13.56 3.70
CA ARG A 94 -19.55 -14.28 3.05
C ARG A 94 -19.30 -14.38 1.55
N ARG A 95 -19.84 -15.44 0.95
CA ARG A 95 -19.89 -15.61 -0.51
C ARG A 95 -21.34 -15.67 -0.93
N GLU A 96 -21.73 -14.75 -1.80
CA GLU A 96 -23.10 -14.63 -2.29
C GLU A 96 -23.08 -14.69 -3.82
N PRO A 97 -24.13 -15.22 -4.49
CA PRO A 97 -24.23 -15.14 -5.94
C PRO A 97 -24.14 -13.69 -6.42
N HIS A 98 -23.44 -13.45 -7.53
CA HIS A 98 -23.36 -12.11 -8.12
C HIS A 98 -24.76 -11.64 -8.52
N PRO A 99 -25.15 -10.38 -8.22
CA PRO A 99 -26.53 -9.91 -8.38
C PRO A 99 -27.03 -9.95 -9.83
N THR A 100 -26.13 -9.89 -10.81
CA THR A 100 -26.46 -9.91 -12.25
C THR A 100 -25.92 -11.13 -13.01
N ASP A 101 -25.04 -11.92 -12.41
CA ASP A 101 -24.44 -13.11 -13.04
C ASP A 101 -24.33 -14.24 -12.01
N GLY A 102 -25.41 -15.00 -11.81
CA GLY A 102 -25.46 -16.08 -10.81
C GLY A 102 -24.41 -17.18 -10.97
N ARG A 103 -23.59 -17.18 -12.05
CA ARG A 103 -22.44 -18.07 -12.21
C ARG A 103 -21.20 -17.58 -11.45
N GLN A 104 -21.15 -16.29 -11.10
CA GLN A 104 -20.08 -15.69 -10.32
C GLN A 104 -20.49 -15.52 -8.86
N ALA A 105 -19.50 -15.56 -7.97
CA ALA A 105 -19.69 -15.23 -6.56
C ALA A 105 -19.08 -13.87 -6.26
N ILE A 106 -19.73 -13.10 -5.40
CA ILE A 106 -19.20 -11.91 -4.75
C ILE A 106 -18.74 -12.28 -3.34
N VAL A 107 -17.57 -11.81 -2.97
CA VAL A 107 -17.01 -11.93 -1.62
C VAL A 107 -17.23 -10.60 -0.89
N THR A 108 -17.81 -10.68 0.31
CA THR A 108 -18.11 -9.54 1.16
C THR A 108 -17.60 -9.81 2.56
N LEU A 109 -17.16 -8.79 3.30
CA LEU A 109 -16.86 -8.94 4.73
C LEU A 109 -18.13 -9.34 5.49
N ALA A 110 -18.02 -10.34 6.35
CA ALA A 110 -19.03 -10.63 7.36
C ALA A 110 -18.93 -9.58 8.48
N GLU A 111 -19.96 -9.47 9.32
CA GLU A 111 -19.97 -8.53 10.46
C GLU A 111 -18.74 -8.72 11.36
N ARG A 112 -18.47 -9.96 11.77
CA ARG A 112 -17.25 -10.33 12.51
C ARG A 112 -15.96 -9.95 11.77
N GLY A 113 -15.94 -10.11 10.44
CA GLY A 113 -14.79 -9.73 9.62
C GLY A 113 -14.55 -8.23 9.64
N SER A 114 -15.62 -7.44 9.53
CA SER A 114 -15.59 -5.98 9.63
C SER A 114 -15.10 -5.52 11.01
N GLU A 115 -15.58 -6.12 12.10
CA GLU A 115 -15.10 -5.81 13.45
C GLU A 115 -13.59 -6.08 13.60
N VAL A 116 -13.13 -7.25 13.13
CA VAL A 116 -11.72 -7.64 13.21
C VAL A 116 -10.82 -6.71 12.40
N ILE A 117 -11.21 -6.37 11.16
CA ILE A 117 -10.37 -5.48 10.34
C ILE A 117 -10.35 -4.05 10.89
N THR A 118 -11.47 -3.53 11.39
CA THR A 118 -11.53 -2.21 12.03
C THR A 118 -10.60 -2.16 13.24
N ALA A 119 -10.68 -3.14 14.15
CA ALA A 119 -9.79 -3.18 15.32
C ALA A 119 -8.30 -3.27 14.94
N GLU A 120 -7.96 -3.96 13.85
CA GLU A 120 -6.59 -4.03 13.32
C GLU A 120 -6.12 -2.71 12.69
N LEU A 121 -7.03 -1.95 12.07
CA LEU A 121 -6.73 -0.64 11.50
C LEU A 121 -6.57 0.41 12.62
N ASP A 122 -7.47 0.41 13.60
CA ASP A 122 -7.42 1.30 14.77
C ASP A 122 -6.10 1.14 15.53
N ALA A 123 -5.64 -0.10 15.77
CA ALA A 123 -4.38 -0.36 16.46
C ALA A 123 -3.14 0.13 15.67
N ARG A 124 -3.22 0.18 14.33
CA ARG A 124 -2.16 0.75 13.49
C ARG A 124 -2.18 2.26 13.55
N GLU A 125 -3.38 2.85 13.48
CA GLU A 125 -3.59 4.29 13.56
C GLU A 125 -3.14 4.81 14.92
N GLU A 126 -3.61 4.24 16.02
CA GLU A 126 -3.23 4.62 17.39
C GLU A 126 -1.70 4.62 17.56
N TRP A 127 -1.04 3.55 17.13
CA TRP A 127 0.41 3.47 17.24
C TRP A 127 1.13 4.53 16.40
N LEU A 128 0.66 4.78 15.18
CA LEU A 128 1.27 5.75 14.27
C LEU A 128 1.03 7.18 14.76
N SER A 129 -0.18 7.49 15.22
CA SER A 129 -0.54 8.78 15.82
C SER A 129 0.37 9.12 17.00
N ALA A 130 0.60 8.18 17.90
CA ALA A 130 1.52 8.37 19.03
C ALA A 130 2.98 8.65 18.60
N ARG A 131 3.41 8.24 17.40
CA ARG A 131 4.74 8.59 16.85
C ARG A 131 4.73 9.93 16.14
N ILE A 132 3.64 10.27 15.46
CA ILE A 132 3.47 11.56 14.77
C ILE A 132 3.34 12.72 15.77
N GLU A 133 2.80 12.47 16.95
CA GLU A 133 2.74 13.43 18.05
C GLU A 133 4.12 13.89 18.53
N GLU A 134 5.13 13.02 18.45
CA GLU A 134 6.52 13.31 18.86
C GLU A 134 7.27 14.21 17.85
N LEU A 135 6.71 14.42 16.66
CA LEU A 135 7.34 15.20 15.58
C LEU A 135 7.16 16.71 15.75
N THR A 136 7.99 17.50 15.09
CA THR A 136 7.77 18.95 15.00
C THR A 136 6.60 19.29 14.06
N PRO A 137 6.03 20.50 14.15
CA PRO A 137 5.03 20.96 13.19
C PRO A 137 5.49 20.87 11.73
N GLU A 138 6.76 21.17 11.45
CA GLU A 138 7.36 21.15 10.10
C GLU A 138 7.48 19.73 9.56
N GLU A 139 7.87 18.77 10.40
CA GLU A 139 7.92 17.35 10.04
C GLU A 139 6.51 16.81 9.74
N ARG A 140 5.50 17.18 10.54
CA ARG A 140 4.09 16.82 10.28
C ARG A 140 3.56 17.40 8.98
N ALA A 141 3.89 18.65 8.68
CA ALA A 141 3.54 19.28 7.41
C ALA A 141 4.20 18.55 6.24
N THR A 142 5.46 18.16 6.38
CA THR A 142 6.20 17.39 5.38
C THR A 142 5.56 16.03 5.14
N LEU A 143 5.22 15.28 6.20
CA LEU A 143 4.52 14.00 6.08
C LEU A 143 3.18 14.16 5.36
N SER A 144 2.41 15.18 5.73
CA SER A 144 1.11 15.48 5.09
C SER A 144 1.25 15.76 3.59
N ALA A 145 2.30 16.46 3.18
CA ALA A 145 2.60 16.72 1.77
C ALA A 145 3.07 15.47 1.00
N VAL A 146 3.74 14.52 1.66
CA VAL A 146 4.25 13.29 1.03
C VAL A 146 3.17 12.23 0.83
N VAL A 147 2.15 12.14 1.70
CA VAL A 147 1.06 11.16 1.57
C VAL A 147 0.40 11.13 0.18
N PRO A 148 -0.05 12.25 -0.42
CA PRO A 148 -0.63 12.22 -1.77
C PRO A 148 0.38 11.79 -2.85
N ILE A 149 1.67 12.07 -2.66
CA ILE A 149 2.73 11.63 -3.60
C ILE A 149 2.88 10.11 -3.54
N ILE A 150 2.91 9.52 -2.34
CA ILE A 150 2.94 8.06 -2.16
C ILE A 150 1.71 7.41 -2.80
N LYS A 151 0.51 7.97 -2.60
CA LYS A 151 -0.72 7.47 -3.24
C LYS A 151 -0.59 7.45 -4.77
N LYS A 152 -0.06 8.53 -5.37
CA LYS A 152 0.19 8.61 -6.82
C LYS A 152 1.17 7.55 -7.31
N ILE A 153 2.20 7.22 -6.53
CA ILE A 153 3.16 6.15 -6.86
C ILE A 153 2.45 4.79 -6.89
N ILE A 154 1.59 4.53 -5.90
CA ILE A 154 0.86 3.25 -5.80
C ILE A 154 -0.11 3.07 -6.98
N THR A 155 -0.87 4.10 -7.34
CA THR A 155 -1.84 4.03 -8.45
C THR A 155 -1.18 4.03 -9.83
N GLY A 156 0.01 4.64 -9.96
CA GLY A 156 0.69 4.82 -11.25
C GLY A 156 1.25 3.55 -11.88
N ASP A 157 1.25 2.43 -11.15
CA ASP A 157 1.67 1.12 -11.66
C ASP A 157 0.52 0.34 -12.33
N ASP A 158 -0.74 0.64 -11.99
CA ASP A 158 -1.90 -0.13 -12.49
C ASP A 158 -2.22 0.19 -13.98
N ASP A 159 -1.86 1.38 -14.47
CA ASP A 159 -2.11 1.80 -15.86
C ASP A 159 -1.14 1.20 -16.90
N ARG A 160 0.02 0.67 -16.50
CA ARG A 160 1.01 0.15 -17.45
C ARG A 160 0.78 -1.30 -17.86
N GLY A 161 -0.16 -2.00 -17.22
CA GLY A 161 -0.46 -3.41 -17.49
C GLY A 161 -1.69 -3.67 -18.36
N VAL A 162 -2.50 -2.64 -18.65
CA VAL A 162 -3.81 -2.81 -19.33
C VAL A 162 -3.72 -2.61 -20.86
N ASN A 163 -2.64 -2.02 -21.39
CA ASN A 163 -2.47 -1.78 -22.84
C ASN A 163 -1.53 -2.78 -23.54
N SER A 164 -1.60 -4.06 -23.18
CA SER A 164 -0.78 -5.09 -23.83
C SER A 164 -1.58 -6.35 -24.12
N HIS A 165 -2.68 -6.26 -24.86
CA HIS A 165 -3.25 -7.37 -25.66
C HIS A 165 -4.13 -6.84 -26.78
#